data_AF-Q1IRL1-F1
#
_entry.id   AF-Q1IRL1-F1
#
_cell.length_a   1.000
_cell.length_b   1.000
_cell.length_c   1.000
_cell.angle_alpha   90.00
_cell.angle_beta   90.00
_cell.angle_gamma   90.00
#
_symmetry.space_group_name_H-M   'P 1'
#
loop_
_entity.id
_entity.type
_entity.pdbx_description
1 polymer ?
#
loop_
_entity_poly.entity_id
_entity_poly.type
_entity_poly.pdbx_seq_one_letter_code
_entity_poly.pdbx_strand_id
1 'polypeptide(L)'
;MRLWTSFILSILLLCAACALAQAPAKPAAKDCDDLRIKYAPIEQKYADRLVVEPNSDQRPNGETRTSPQHTRWVLAVAPDYSKAGPWTTNIWVGEGDTQTTVRLILKEHEGFSIQWLNEKLLYGSVSWSKSLNTVFIFDAETKKFLYREMEDASEMGEACE
;
A
#
# COMPACT_ATOMS: atom_id res chain seq x y z
N MET A 1 78.07 11.83 -3.09
CA MET A 1 76.69 11.96 -2.56
C MET A 1 75.86 12.78 -3.54
N ARG A 2 74.65 12.34 -3.90
CA ARG A 2 73.70 12.89 -4.91
C ARG A 2 73.65 12.07 -6.19
N LEU A 3 72.79 11.03 -6.25
CA LEU A 3 72.23 10.48 -7.50
C LEU A 3 71.21 9.34 -7.27
N TRP A 4 70.56 9.25 -6.10
CA TRP A 4 69.72 8.10 -5.72
C TRP A 4 68.32 8.48 -5.17
N THR A 5 67.79 9.65 -5.54
CA THR A 5 66.48 10.12 -5.06
C THR A 5 65.44 10.34 -6.17
N SER A 6 65.81 10.25 -7.45
CA SER A 6 64.90 10.58 -8.56
C SER A 6 64.14 9.38 -9.16
N PHE A 7 64.51 8.13 -8.85
CA PHE A 7 63.85 6.95 -9.46
C PHE A 7 62.62 6.44 -8.67
N ILE A 8 62.53 6.74 -7.37
CA ILE A 8 61.43 6.23 -6.52
C ILE A 8 60.16 7.09 -6.67
N LEU A 9 60.29 8.35 -7.07
CA LEU A 9 59.15 9.27 -7.20
C LEU A 9 58.27 9.00 -8.43
N SER A 10 58.81 8.35 -9.47
CA SER A 10 58.06 8.08 -10.71
C SER A 10 57.18 6.83 -10.66
N ILE A 11 57.46 5.87 -9.76
CA ILE A 11 56.66 4.65 -9.62
C ILE A 11 55.43 4.90 -8.72
N LEU A 12 55.54 5.78 -7.74
CA LEU A 12 54.43 6.16 -6.85
C LEU A 12 53.34 7.01 -7.54
N LEU A 13 53.68 7.73 -8.62
CA LEU A 13 52.68 8.50 -9.39
C LEU A 13 51.84 7.65 -10.35
N LEU A 14 52.28 6.45 -10.74
CA LEU A 14 51.52 5.60 -11.67
C LEU A 14 50.40 4.80 -10.99
N CYS A 15 50.53 4.51 -9.68
CA CYS A 15 49.47 3.80 -8.93
C CYS A 15 48.28 4.69 -8.55
N ALA A 16 48.46 6.01 -8.46
CA ALA A 16 47.38 6.94 -8.11
C ALA A 16 46.36 7.14 -9.24
N ALA A 17 46.73 6.86 -10.50
CA ALA A 17 45.85 7.05 -11.66
C ALA A 17 44.82 5.92 -11.84
N CYS A 18 45.06 4.72 -11.30
CA CYS A 18 44.10 3.60 -11.42
C CYS A 18 42.96 3.66 -10.38
N ALA A 19 43.13 4.39 -9.28
CA ALA A 19 42.12 4.45 -8.21
C ALA A 19 40.97 5.45 -8.48
N LEU A 20 41.07 6.30 -9.51
CA LEU A 20 40.13 7.39 -9.79
C LEU A 20 39.16 7.14 -10.96
N ALA A 21 39.20 5.96 -11.59
CA ALA A 21 38.43 5.69 -12.81
C ALA A 21 37.40 4.54 -12.71
N GLN A 22 37.06 4.08 -11.50
CA GLN A 22 35.90 3.21 -11.33
C GLN A 22 34.69 4.06 -10.99
N ALA A 23 34.04 4.61 -12.03
CA ALA A 23 32.64 4.98 -11.90
C ALA A 23 31.89 3.74 -11.37
N PRO A 24 31.03 3.86 -10.35
CA PRO A 24 30.22 2.73 -9.92
C PRO A 24 29.48 2.21 -11.15
N ALA A 25 29.68 0.93 -11.47
CA ALA A 25 28.94 0.30 -12.55
C ALA A 25 27.46 0.59 -12.30
N LYS A 26 26.77 1.17 -13.28
CA LYS A 26 25.32 1.30 -13.22
C LYS A 26 24.77 -0.10 -12.93
N PRO A 27 23.86 -0.27 -11.96
CA PRO A 27 23.20 -1.55 -11.77
C PRO A 27 22.62 -1.97 -13.12
N ALA A 28 22.84 -3.24 -13.49
CA ALA A 28 22.31 -3.77 -14.74
C ALA A 28 20.81 -3.48 -14.80
N ALA A 29 20.35 -2.96 -15.94
CA ALA A 29 18.93 -2.69 -16.16
C ALA A 29 18.13 -3.96 -15.88
N LYS A 30 17.11 -3.84 -15.03
CA LYS A 30 16.22 -4.95 -14.67
C LYS A 30 15.32 -5.21 -15.88
N ASP A 31 15.20 -6.48 -16.28
CA ASP A 31 14.27 -6.86 -17.34
C ASP A 31 12.84 -6.53 -16.89
N CYS A 32 12.12 -5.72 -17.67
CA CYS A 32 10.74 -5.34 -17.34
C CYS A 32 9.81 -6.55 -17.29
N ASP A 33 10.13 -7.62 -18.04
CA ASP A 33 9.28 -8.80 -18.13
C ASP A 33 9.16 -9.55 -16.78
N ASP A 34 10.12 -9.29 -15.87
CA ASP A 34 10.16 -9.86 -14.52
C ASP A 34 9.56 -8.93 -13.45
N LEU A 35 9.21 -7.68 -13.78
CA LEU A 35 8.58 -6.75 -12.85
C LEU A 35 7.12 -7.15 -12.61
N ARG A 36 6.87 -7.76 -11.45
CA ARG A 36 5.53 -8.19 -11.03
C ARG A 36 5.15 -7.55 -9.72
N ILE A 37 3.86 -7.23 -9.62
CA ILE A 37 3.22 -6.93 -8.34
C ILE A 37 3.37 -8.13 -7.42
N LYS A 38 3.88 -7.90 -6.22
CA LYS A 38 4.02 -8.94 -5.21
C LYS A 38 2.85 -8.90 -4.26
N TYR A 39 2.22 -10.05 -4.09
CA TYR A 39 1.20 -10.25 -3.07
C TYR A 39 1.80 -11.02 -1.88
N ALA A 40 1.52 -10.53 -0.67
CA ALA A 40 1.99 -11.13 0.56
C ALA A 40 0.96 -10.96 1.68
N PRO A 41 1.02 -11.77 2.75
CA PRO A 41 0.26 -11.50 3.95
C PRO A 41 0.50 -10.08 4.48
N ILE A 42 -0.50 -9.50 5.14
CA ILE A 42 -0.36 -8.18 5.75
C ILE A 42 0.80 -8.15 6.75
N GLU A 43 1.72 -7.20 6.57
CA GLU A 43 2.75 -6.92 7.55
C GLU A 43 2.14 -6.48 8.89
N GLN A 44 2.70 -6.96 10.00
CA GLN A 44 2.16 -6.74 11.34
C GLN A 44 1.88 -5.25 11.67
N LYS A 45 2.68 -4.32 11.13
CA LYS A 45 2.55 -2.87 11.36
C LYS A 45 1.30 -2.24 10.72
N TYR A 46 0.64 -2.94 9.79
CA TYR A 46 -0.62 -2.52 9.17
C TYR A 46 -1.81 -3.38 9.64
N ALA A 47 -1.56 -4.49 10.33
CA ALA A 47 -2.60 -5.44 10.72
C ALA A 47 -3.66 -4.83 11.66
N ASP A 48 -3.26 -3.89 12.51
CA ASP A 48 -4.10 -3.15 13.46
C ASP A 48 -4.75 -1.88 12.87
N ARG A 49 -4.47 -1.58 11.60
CA ARG A 49 -5.00 -0.43 10.86
C ARG A 49 -6.26 -0.75 10.07
N LEU A 50 -6.55 -2.03 9.85
CA LEU A 50 -7.80 -2.50 9.25
C LEU A 50 -8.62 -3.23 10.32
N VAL A 51 -9.50 -2.49 10.99
CA VAL A 51 -10.25 -2.96 12.16
C VAL A 51 -11.70 -3.25 11.79
N VAL A 52 -12.27 -4.30 12.38
CA VAL A 52 -13.69 -4.64 12.27
C VAL A 52 -14.36 -4.47 13.63
N GLU A 53 -15.36 -3.60 13.69
CA GLU A 53 -16.23 -3.42 14.84
C GLU A 53 -17.61 -3.99 14.51
N PRO A 54 -17.93 -5.23 14.95
CA PRO A 54 -19.25 -5.79 14.74
C PRO A 54 -20.29 -5.04 15.60
N ASN A 55 -21.51 -4.90 15.08
CA ASN A 55 -22.65 -4.32 15.80
C ASN A 55 -22.44 -2.85 16.21
N SER A 56 -22.14 -2.00 15.23
CA SER A 56 -22.16 -0.54 15.43
C SER A 56 -23.62 -0.07 15.45
N ASP A 57 -24.11 0.39 16.59
CA ASP A 57 -25.55 0.72 16.77
C ASP A 57 -25.98 2.04 16.10
N GLN A 58 -25.04 2.87 15.63
CA GLN A 58 -25.34 4.17 15.05
C GLN A 58 -24.95 4.26 13.57
N ARG A 59 -25.97 4.34 12.70
CA ARG A 59 -25.80 4.71 11.29
C ARG A 59 -25.47 6.21 11.22
N PRO A 60 -24.33 6.61 10.65
CA PRO A 60 -24.05 8.02 10.41
C PRO A 60 -24.88 8.56 9.23
N ASN A 61 -25.02 9.88 9.17
CA ASN A 61 -25.60 10.55 8.02
C ASN A 61 -24.63 10.51 6.84
N GLY A 62 -25.14 10.28 5.63
CA GLY A 62 -24.36 10.32 4.41
C GLY A 62 -24.99 9.51 3.28
N GLU A 63 -24.36 9.57 2.12
CA GLU A 63 -24.78 8.82 0.94
C GLU A 63 -24.36 7.35 1.04
N THR A 64 -25.31 6.46 0.79
CA THR A 64 -25.09 5.02 0.75
C THR A 64 -24.98 4.52 -0.68
N ARG A 65 -24.10 3.55 -0.90
CA ARG A 65 -24.09 2.74 -2.12
C ARG A 65 -24.70 1.38 -1.82
N THR A 66 -25.72 1.01 -2.58
CA THR A 66 -26.45 -0.23 -2.38
C THR A 66 -25.79 -1.40 -3.11
N SER A 67 -25.99 -2.58 -2.56
CA SER A 67 -25.71 -3.85 -3.24
C SER A 67 -26.59 -4.00 -4.49
N PRO A 68 -26.19 -4.84 -5.46
CA PRO A 68 -26.92 -5.03 -6.73
C PRO A 68 -28.43 -5.34 -6.63
N GLN A 69 -28.90 -6.06 -5.61
CA GLN A 69 -30.32 -6.34 -5.35
C GLN A 69 -30.88 -5.51 -4.19
N HIS A 70 -30.16 -4.47 -3.76
CA HIS A 70 -30.60 -3.49 -2.76
C HIS A 70 -30.94 -4.09 -1.39
N THR A 71 -30.39 -5.26 -1.05
CA THR A 71 -30.62 -5.88 0.27
C THR A 71 -29.73 -5.30 1.36
N ARG A 72 -28.58 -4.75 0.95
CA ARG A 72 -27.54 -4.17 1.79
C ARG A 72 -27.04 -2.84 1.27
N TRP A 73 -26.42 -2.07 2.15
CA TRP A 73 -25.78 -0.80 1.82
C TRP A 73 -24.40 -0.67 2.45
N VAL A 74 -23.55 0.11 1.80
CA VAL A 74 -22.25 0.55 2.32
C VAL A 74 -22.21 2.07 2.32
N LEU A 75 -21.69 2.65 3.40
CA LEU A 75 -21.47 4.08 3.53
C LEU A 75 -20.06 4.30 4.04
N ALA A 76 -19.25 5.04 3.29
CA ALA A 76 -17.93 5.44 3.71
C ALA A 76 -17.96 6.91 4.09
N VAL A 77 -17.70 7.22 5.37
CA VAL A 77 -17.44 8.61 5.76
C VAL A 77 -15.96 8.85 5.55
N ALA A 78 -15.68 9.51 4.41
CA ALA A 78 -14.35 9.94 4.09
C ALA A 78 -13.83 10.95 5.14
N PRO A 79 -12.51 10.95 5.39
CA PRO A 79 -11.88 11.90 6.29
C PRO A 79 -11.95 13.31 5.70
N ASP A 80 -11.71 14.29 6.56
CA ASP A 80 -11.48 15.68 6.13
C ASP A 80 -10.10 15.79 5.46
N TYR A 81 -10.08 15.64 4.13
CA TYR A 81 -8.87 15.74 3.31
C TYR A 81 -8.24 17.14 3.27
N SER A 82 -8.90 18.17 3.84
CA SER A 82 -8.26 19.48 4.01
C SER A 82 -7.16 19.46 5.07
N LYS A 83 -7.15 18.44 5.95
CA LYS A 83 -6.11 18.22 6.95
C LYS A 83 -5.03 17.30 6.41
N ALA A 84 -3.79 17.56 6.81
CA ALA A 84 -2.68 16.66 6.49
C ALA A 84 -2.96 15.25 7.03
N GLY A 85 -2.68 14.24 6.21
CA GLY A 85 -2.79 12.84 6.57
C GLY A 85 -1.68 12.38 7.54
N PRO A 86 -1.65 11.08 7.87
CA PRO A 86 -2.46 10.02 7.28
C PRO A 86 -3.87 9.96 7.90
N TRP A 87 -4.85 9.54 7.11
CA TRP A 87 -6.26 9.70 7.49
C TRP A 87 -6.89 8.44 8.08
N THR A 88 -8.01 8.63 8.79
CA THR A 88 -8.87 7.52 9.23
C THR A 88 -10.22 7.58 8.53
N THR A 89 -10.56 6.52 7.81
CA THR A 89 -11.88 6.35 7.18
C THR A 89 -12.70 5.35 7.98
N ASN A 90 -13.98 5.65 8.13
CA ASN A 90 -14.94 4.74 8.71
C ASN A 90 -15.93 4.30 7.63
N ILE A 91 -16.16 3.00 7.54
CA ILE A 91 -17.03 2.39 6.54
C ILE A 91 -18.07 1.56 7.27
N TRP A 92 -19.33 1.94 7.14
CA TRP A 92 -20.45 1.23 7.71
C TRP A 92 -21.09 0.35 6.66
N VAL A 93 -21.43 -0.86 7.06
CA VAL A 93 -22.19 -1.80 6.25
C VAL A 93 -23.45 -2.17 7.01
N GLY A 94 -24.57 -2.12 6.32
CA GLY A 94 -25.87 -2.38 6.89
C GLY A 94 -26.78 -3.23 6.01
N GLU A 95 -27.90 -3.62 6.58
CA GLU A 95 -28.95 -4.43 5.98
C GLU A 95 -30.30 -3.71 6.09
N GLY A 96 -31.13 -3.83 5.05
CA GLY A 96 -32.37 -3.05 4.94
C GLY A 96 -32.12 -1.54 5.04
N ASP A 97 -33.14 -0.79 5.47
CA ASP A 97 -33.08 0.68 5.39
C ASP A 97 -32.33 1.34 6.55
N THR A 98 -32.17 0.69 7.70
CA THR A 98 -31.67 1.37 8.92
C THR A 98 -30.70 0.55 9.77
N GLN A 99 -30.61 -0.76 9.56
CA GLN A 99 -29.82 -1.62 10.43
C GLN A 99 -28.34 -1.55 10.04
N THR A 100 -27.52 -0.99 10.90
CA THR A 100 -26.06 -1.09 10.78
C THR A 100 -25.62 -2.42 11.38
N THR A 101 -24.81 -3.18 10.65
CA THR A 101 -24.40 -4.53 11.07
C THR A 101 -22.93 -4.58 11.45
N VAL A 102 -22.09 -3.74 10.83
CA VAL A 102 -20.64 -3.71 11.06
C VAL A 102 -20.04 -2.38 10.62
N ARG A 103 -18.96 -1.98 11.29
CA ARG A 103 -18.11 -0.86 10.91
C ARG A 103 -16.70 -1.37 10.64
N LEU A 104 -16.16 -1.04 9.48
CA LEU A 104 -14.76 -1.21 9.13
C LEU A 104 -14.04 0.12 9.36
N ILE A 105 -12.88 0.09 9.99
CA ILE A 105 -12.07 1.27 10.25
C ILE A 105 -10.74 1.09 9.53
N LEU A 106 -10.43 2.04 8.65
CA LEU A 106 -9.16 2.15 7.96
C LEU A 106 -8.37 3.26 8.65
N LYS A 107 -7.29 2.94 9.36
CA LYS A 107 -6.47 3.92 10.09
C LYS A 107 -5.20 4.22 9.30
N GLU A 108 -4.75 5.47 9.39
CA GLU A 108 -3.47 5.91 8.83
C GLU A 108 -3.25 5.49 7.36
N HIS A 109 -4.24 5.75 6.50
CA HIS A 109 -4.13 5.48 5.06
C HIS A 109 -3.97 6.77 4.23
N GLU A 110 -3.43 6.63 3.02
CA GLU A 110 -3.35 7.70 2.00
C GLU A 110 -4.55 7.66 1.03
N GLY A 111 -5.18 6.50 0.87
CA GLY A 111 -6.32 6.35 -0.03
C GLY A 111 -7.11 5.08 0.26
N PHE A 112 -8.34 5.02 -0.24
CA PHE A 112 -9.16 3.81 -0.16
C PHE A 112 -10.16 3.74 -1.31
N SER A 113 -10.59 2.53 -1.62
CA SER A 113 -11.76 2.26 -2.45
C SER A 113 -12.54 1.09 -1.85
N ILE A 114 -13.85 1.07 -2.08
CA ILE A 114 -14.69 -0.06 -1.69
C ILE A 114 -15.85 -0.19 -2.66
N GLN A 115 -16.22 -1.40 -3.06
CA GLN A 115 -17.33 -1.68 -3.97
C GLN A 115 -17.96 -3.04 -3.69
N TRP A 116 -19.23 -3.19 -4.04
CA TRP A 116 -19.90 -4.49 -3.99
C TRP A 116 -19.41 -5.38 -5.13
N LEU A 117 -19.04 -6.62 -4.80
CA LEU A 117 -18.82 -7.68 -5.79
C LEU A 117 -20.11 -8.44 -6.08
N ASN A 118 -20.96 -8.58 -5.08
CA ASN A 118 -22.29 -9.16 -5.15
C ASN A 118 -23.12 -8.67 -3.94
N GLU A 119 -24.19 -9.36 -3.55
CA GLU A 119 -25.02 -8.97 -2.41
C GLU A 119 -24.34 -8.97 -1.05
N LYS A 120 -23.29 -9.78 -0.87
CA LYS A 120 -22.71 -10.06 0.44
C LYS A 120 -21.25 -9.67 0.55
N LEU A 121 -20.56 -9.58 -0.58
CA LEU A 121 -19.12 -9.40 -0.63
C LEU A 121 -18.76 -7.97 -1.05
N LEU A 122 -17.90 -7.36 -0.26
CA LEU A 122 -17.27 -6.09 -0.56
C LEU A 122 -15.82 -6.34 -0.97
N TYR A 123 -15.43 -5.83 -2.14
CA TYR A 123 -14.03 -5.64 -2.49
C TYR A 123 -13.58 -4.29 -1.96
N GLY A 124 -12.45 -4.26 -1.28
CA GLY A 124 -11.82 -3.02 -0.86
C GLY A 124 -10.33 -3.01 -1.15
N SER A 125 -9.81 -1.80 -1.36
CA SER A 125 -8.38 -1.53 -1.44
C SER A 125 -8.05 -0.34 -0.55
N VAL A 126 -6.92 -0.38 0.15
CA VAL A 126 -6.42 0.67 1.03
C VAL A 126 -4.98 0.95 0.67
N SER A 127 -4.68 2.20 0.34
CA SER A 127 -3.32 2.65 0.02
C SER A 127 -2.63 3.15 1.27
N TRP A 128 -1.49 2.55 1.61
CA TRP A 128 -0.64 2.96 2.73
C TRP A 128 0.50 3.88 2.28
N SER A 129 0.90 3.75 1.02
CA SER A 129 1.85 4.60 0.31
C SER A 129 1.57 4.52 -1.20
N LYS A 130 2.33 5.27 -2.00
CA LYS A 130 2.26 5.24 -3.48
C LYS A 130 2.39 3.85 -4.12
N SER A 131 3.10 2.93 -3.47
CA SER A 131 3.45 1.62 -4.04
C SER A 131 2.98 0.45 -3.16
N LEU A 132 2.27 0.73 -2.07
CA LEU A 132 1.88 -0.28 -1.10
C LEU A 132 0.39 -0.18 -0.78
N ASN A 133 -0.34 -1.22 -1.17
CA ASN A 133 -1.77 -1.32 -0.93
C ASN A 133 -2.09 -2.57 -0.11
N THR A 134 -3.25 -2.58 0.55
CA THR A 134 -3.91 -3.81 0.98
C THR A 134 -5.19 -3.97 0.19
N VAL A 135 -5.35 -5.12 -0.45
CA VAL A 135 -6.60 -5.54 -1.07
C VAL A 135 -7.30 -6.56 -0.19
N PHE A 136 -8.62 -6.48 -0.09
CA PHE A 136 -9.40 -7.41 0.72
C PHE A 136 -10.78 -7.71 0.12
N ILE A 137 -11.30 -8.88 0.48
CA ILE A 137 -12.71 -9.24 0.29
C ILE A 137 -13.32 -9.42 1.68
N PHE A 138 -14.32 -8.61 1.97
CA PHE A 138 -15.07 -8.66 3.22
C PHE A 138 -16.46 -9.23 3.00
N ASP A 139 -16.80 -10.27 3.75
CA ASP A 139 -18.14 -10.85 3.78
C ASP A 139 -18.98 -10.11 4.83
N ALA A 140 -19.95 -9.32 4.34
CA ALA A 140 -20.86 -8.54 5.16
C ALA A 140 -21.85 -9.42 5.95
N GLU A 141 -22.13 -10.65 5.52
CA GLU A 141 -23.03 -11.57 6.22
C GLU A 141 -22.33 -12.16 7.44
N THR A 142 -21.15 -12.74 7.25
CA THR A 142 -20.39 -13.37 8.34
C THR A 142 -19.52 -12.39 9.13
N LYS A 143 -19.38 -11.14 8.65
CA LYS A 143 -18.56 -10.07 9.21
C LYS A 143 -17.06 -10.43 9.27
N LYS A 144 -16.56 -11.15 8.26
CA LYS A 144 -15.19 -11.67 8.21
C LYS A 144 -14.50 -11.29 6.90
N PHE A 145 -13.18 -11.14 6.96
CA PHE A 145 -12.36 -11.09 5.75
C PHE A 145 -12.22 -12.51 5.19
N LEU A 146 -12.60 -12.69 3.92
CA LEU A 146 -12.37 -13.94 3.17
C LEU A 146 -11.00 -13.93 2.48
N TYR A 147 -10.53 -12.75 2.12
CA TYR A 147 -9.25 -12.53 1.47
C TYR A 147 -8.67 -11.21 1.96
N ARG A 148 -7.35 -11.18 2.18
CA ARG A 148 -6.64 -9.98 2.60
C ARG A 148 -5.14 -10.14 2.39
N GLU A 149 -4.60 -9.40 1.44
CA GLU A 149 -3.17 -9.39 1.13
C GLU A 149 -2.66 -7.97 0.90
N MET A 150 -1.37 -7.78 1.12
CA MET A 150 -0.65 -6.59 0.71
C MET A 150 -0.12 -6.77 -0.69
N GLU A 151 -0.24 -5.69 -1.46
CA GLU A 151 0.24 -5.52 -2.80
C GLU A 151 1.41 -4.53 -2.77
N ASP A 152 2.60 -5.00 -3.13
CA ASP A 152 3.80 -4.17 -3.25
C ASP A 152 4.20 -4.03 -4.73
N ALA A 153 4.12 -2.79 -5.20
CA ALA A 153 4.48 -2.37 -6.55
C ALA A 153 5.77 -1.51 -6.57
N SER A 154 6.56 -1.50 -5.50
CA SER A 154 7.78 -0.69 -5.39
C SER A 154 8.77 -0.97 -6.53
N GLU A 155 8.90 -2.23 -6.94
CA GLU A 155 9.79 -2.64 -8.02
C GLU A 155 9.30 -2.19 -9.41
N MET A 156 8.00 -1.90 -9.58
CA MET A 156 7.47 -1.38 -10.85
C MET A 156 7.79 0.10 -11.08
N GLY A 157 8.18 0.83 -10.03
CA GLY A 157 8.57 2.24 -10.13
C GLY A 157 10.02 2.45 -10.59
N GLU A 158 10.81 1.38 -10.71
CA GLU A 158 12.18 1.43 -11.19
C GLU A 158 12.17 1.56 -12.72
N ALA A 159 12.95 2.51 -13.26
CA ALA A 159 13.06 2.68 -14.70
C ALA A 159 13.74 1.44 -15.33
N CYS A 160 13.07 0.83 -16.29
CA CYS A 160 13.73 -0.08 -17.22
C CYS A 160 14.54 0.73 -18.26
N GLU A 161 15.71 0.23 -18.67
CA GLU A 161 16.45 0.76 -19.83
C GLU A 161 16.20 -0.10 -21.08
#